data_AF-A0A933QLU8-F1
#
_entry.id   AF-A0A933QLU8-F1
#
_cell.length_a   1.000
_cell.length_b   1.000
_cell.length_c   1.000
_cell.angle_alpha   90.00
_cell.angle_beta   90.00
_cell.angle_gamma   90.00
#
_symmetry.space_group_name_H-M   'P 1'
#
loop_
_entity.id
_entity.type
_entity.pdbx_description
1 polymer ?
#
loop_
_entity_poly.entity_id
_entity_poly.type
_entity_poly.pdbx_seq_one_letter_code
_entity_poly.pdbx_strand_id
1 'polypeptide(L)'
;MGSIIGLFFLGNIITNGTLSISMFPAQTAVDDAKQETPKASPFEEQEILWLARGVYSETKNEEEMRLIAWVIRNRVETKYRGTTYQEVLTSEKQFSGLHISSPQYKNNRSLGYDDTKNKDWRLALAVAKEVYTADESGRPFPKTVRHFYSPALTDATPEWAREENPYQNIAYLETPKPHFVFYNAIQ
;
A
#
# COMPACT_ATOMS: atom_id res chain seq x y z
N MET A 1 -55.14 -22.09 20.65
CA MET A 1 -54.28 -22.79 21.63
C MET A 1 -53.17 -21.83 22.03
N GLY A 2 -53.10 -21.46 23.33
CA GLY A 2 -52.03 -20.76 24.08
C GLY A 2 -51.52 -19.41 23.56
N SER A 3 -51.22 -18.35 24.31
CA SER A 3 -51.16 -18.00 25.75
C SER A 3 -51.08 -16.45 25.79
N ILE A 4 -51.92 -15.70 26.52
CA ILE A 4 -51.75 -15.21 27.90
C ILE A 4 -50.77 -14.00 28.08
N ILE A 5 -51.38 -12.83 28.41
CA ILE A 5 -50.97 -11.73 29.35
C ILE A 5 -49.81 -10.79 28.91
N GLY A 6 -49.86 -9.45 29.07
CA GLY A 6 -50.77 -8.49 29.74
C GLY A 6 -50.53 -7.04 29.23
N LEU A 7 -51.55 -6.16 29.15
CA LEU A 7 -51.93 -5.07 30.10
C LEU A 7 -50.74 -4.22 30.60
N PHE A 8 -50.64 -2.90 30.37
CA PHE A 8 -51.50 -1.82 30.91
C PHE A 8 -51.50 -0.50 30.06
N PHE A 9 -52.72 0.04 29.89
CA PHE A 9 -53.25 1.44 29.86
C PHE A 9 -52.39 2.55 30.54
N LEU A 10 -52.46 3.88 30.33
CA LEU A 10 -53.34 4.97 29.82
C LEU A 10 -52.40 6.15 29.42
N GLY A 11 -52.67 7.18 28.61
CA GLY A 11 -53.86 8.00 28.37
C GLY A 11 -53.61 9.48 28.78
N ASN A 12 -53.38 10.36 27.78
CA ASN A 12 -53.60 11.83 27.61
C ASN A 12 -53.61 12.82 28.79
N ILE A 13 -53.01 14.04 28.63
CA ILE A 13 -53.63 15.38 28.89
C ILE A 13 -52.93 16.49 28.05
N ILE A 14 -53.72 17.38 27.44
CA ILE A 14 -53.33 18.66 26.77
C ILE A 14 -53.42 19.82 27.79
N THR A 15 -52.49 20.78 27.79
CA THR A 15 -52.78 22.17 28.26
C THR A 15 -51.95 23.24 27.51
N ASN A 16 -52.64 24.29 27.08
CA ASN A 16 -52.12 25.52 26.45
C ASN A 16 -51.34 26.43 27.41
N GLY A 17 -50.31 27.12 26.90
CA GLY A 17 -49.66 28.25 27.57
C GLY A 17 -48.74 29.03 26.61
N THR A 18 -49.13 30.25 26.26
CA THR A 18 -48.36 31.21 25.44
C THR A 18 -47.21 31.86 26.22
N LEU A 19 -46.04 32.02 25.58
CA LEU A 19 -45.30 33.31 25.54
C LEU A 19 -44.08 33.24 24.58
N SER A 20 -43.93 34.31 23.81
CA SER A 20 -42.91 34.55 22.80
C SER A 20 -41.56 34.92 23.42
N ILE A 21 -40.46 34.33 22.94
CA ILE A 21 -39.10 34.89 23.05
C ILE A 21 -38.44 34.79 21.68
N SER A 22 -38.18 35.96 21.10
CA SER A 22 -37.31 36.15 19.95
C SER A 22 -35.85 35.94 20.37
N MET A 23 -35.14 35.01 19.72
CA MET A 23 -33.68 34.97 19.70
C MET A 23 -33.21 34.42 18.34
N PHE A 24 -32.57 35.25 17.55
CA PHE A 24 -31.55 34.82 16.58
C PHE A 24 -30.17 35.21 17.15
N PRO A 25 -29.06 34.60 16.72
CA PRO A 25 -28.82 33.22 16.30
C PRO A 25 -27.73 32.54 17.16
N ALA A 26 -27.68 31.21 17.22
CA ALA A 26 -26.47 30.50 17.63
C ALA A 26 -25.93 29.76 16.41
N GLN A 27 -25.09 30.46 15.65
CA GLN A 27 -24.19 29.87 14.69
C GLN A 27 -23.32 28.87 15.46
N THR A 28 -23.64 27.58 15.40
CA THR A 28 -22.68 26.54 15.79
C THR A 28 -21.59 26.57 14.74
N ALA A 29 -20.52 27.30 15.04
CA ALA A 29 -19.21 27.08 14.45
C ALA A 29 -18.82 25.64 14.79
N VAL A 30 -19.21 24.72 13.91
CA VAL A 30 -18.48 23.47 13.73
C VAL A 30 -17.15 23.90 13.15
N ASP A 31 -16.14 23.98 14.02
CA ASP A 31 -14.76 24.05 13.60
C ASP A 31 -14.48 22.81 12.75
N ASP A 32 -14.43 23.02 11.44
CA ASP A 32 -13.78 22.13 10.47
C ASP A 32 -12.27 22.14 10.78
N ALA A 33 -11.89 21.50 11.89
CA ALA A 33 -10.52 21.11 12.13
C ALA A 33 -10.19 20.04 11.09
N LYS A 34 -9.70 20.47 9.92
CA LYS A 34 -8.94 19.63 9.01
C LYS A 34 -7.90 18.90 9.86
N GLN A 35 -8.07 17.60 10.07
CA GLN A 35 -6.99 16.75 10.55
C GLN A 35 -5.87 16.83 9.52
N GLU A 36 -4.89 17.70 9.78
CA GLU A 36 -3.62 17.66 9.06
C GLU A 36 -2.99 16.31 9.36
N THR A 37 -2.94 15.44 8.36
CA THR A 37 -2.17 14.20 8.44
C THR A 37 -0.75 14.55 8.88
N PRO A 38 -0.20 13.90 9.93
CA PRO A 38 1.14 14.19 10.40
C PRO A 38 2.13 14.17 9.23
N LYS A 39 2.94 15.23 9.11
CA LYS A 39 4.01 15.26 8.12
C LYS A 39 5.01 14.15 8.43
N ALA A 40 5.37 13.36 7.42
CA ALA A 40 6.39 12.32 7.55
C ALA A 40 7.71 12.91 8.09
N SER A 41 8.38 12.17 8.98
CA SER A 41 9.72 12.50 9.45
C SER A 41 10.74 12.37 8.32
N PRO A 42 11.91 13.03 8.41
CA PRO A 42 12.97 12.90 7.39
C PRO A 42 13.41 11.45 7.14
N PHE A 43 13.34 10.60 8.17
CA PHE A 43 13.63 9.17 8.03
C PHE A 43 12.56 8.45 7.22
N GLU A 44 11.28 8.68 7.52
CA GLU A 44 10.15 8.12 6.75
C GLU A 44 10.17 8.60 5.30
N GLU A 45 10.45 9.88 5.06
CA GLU A 45 10.62 10.43 3.71
C GLU A 45 11.75 9.71 2.95
N GLN A 46 12.86 9.38 3.62
CA GLN A 46 13.96 8.65 3.01
C GLN A 46 13.59 7.19 2.69
N GLU A 47 12.82 6.53 3.56
CA GLU A 47 12.35 5.16 3.38
C GLU A 47 11.30 5.04 2.26
N ILE A 48 10.34 5.97 2.21
CA ILE A 48 9.38 6.08 1.09
C ILE A 48 10.12 6.28 -0.23
N LEU A 49 11.14 7.13 -0.24
CA LEU A 49 11.94 7.39 -1.44
C LEU A 49 12.70 6.13 -1.88
N TRP A 50 13.23 5.33 -0.95
CA TRP A 50 13.83 4.05 -1.28
C TRP A 50 12.83 3.07 -1.87
N LEU A 51 11.67 2.90 -1.24
CA LEU A 51 10.59 2.06 -1.75
C LEU A 51 10.20 2.46 -3.17
N ALA A 52 10.04 3.78 -3.43
CA ALA A 52 9.71 4.31 -4.75
C ALA A 52 10.77 3.95 -5.81
N ARG A 53 12.07 4.07 -5.48
CA ARG A 53 13.16 3.66 -6.38
C ARG A 53 13.12 2.17 -6.69
N GLY A 54 12.81 1.34 -5.70
CA GLY A 54 12.66 -0.10 -5.86
C GLY A 54 11.53 -0.46 -6.81
N VAL A 55 10.31 0.04 -6.57
CA VAL A 55 9.17 -0.30 -7.45
C VAL A 55 9.35 0.27 -8.86
N TYR A 56 9.93 1.48 -8.96
CA TYR A 56 10.24 2.07 -10.25
C TYR A 56 11.31 1.27 -11.00
N SER A 57 12.29 0.65 -10.34
CA SER A 57 13.28 -0.14 -11.08
C SER A 57 12.69 -1.39 -11.72
N GLU A 58 11.60 -1.92 -11.18
CA GLU A 58 10.99 -3.18 -11.63
C GLU A 58 9.91 -2.98 -12.71
N THR A 59 9.12 -1.92 -12.62
CA THR A 59 7.99 -1.72 -13.54
C THR A 59 7.59 -0.25 -13.70
N LYS A 60 6.67 0.00 -14.64
CA LYS A 60 5.98 1.27 -14.89
C LYS A 60 4.45 1.13 -14.77
N ASN A 61 3.93 -0.08 -14.55
CA ASN A 61 2.52 -0.35 -14.38
C ASN A 61 2.11 -0.18 -12.90
N GLU A 62 1.02 0.55 -12.64
CA GLU A 62 0.59 0.88 -11.27
C GLU A 62 0.22 -0.35 -10.41
N GLU A 63 -0.51 -1.30 -10.99
CA GLU A 63 -0.96 -2.50 -10.27
C GLU A 63 0.24 -3.36 -9.87
N GLU A 64 1.17 -3.53 -10.80
CA GLU A 64 2.43 -4.24 -10.57
C GLU A 64 3.28 -3.52 -9.50
N MET A 65 3.40 -2.19 -9.57
CA MET A 65 4.11 -1.40 -8.56
C MET A 65 3.53 -1.65 -7.15
N ARG A 66 2.20 -1.66 -7.02
CA ARG A 66 1.54 -1.81 -5.72
C ARG A 66 1.79 -3.20 -5.12
N LEU A 67 1.73 -4.25 -5.94
CA LEU A 67 2.04 -5.61 -5.49
C LEU A 67 3.52 -5.77 -5.13
N ILE A 68 4.44 -5.24 -5.94
CA ILE A 68 5.88 -5.27 -5.64
C ILE A 68 6.21 -4.45 -4.39
N ALA A 69 5.58 -3.30 -4.19
CA ALA A 69 5.73 -2.48 -2.99
C ALA A 69 5.39 -3.28 -1.72
N TRP A 70 4.28 -4.02 -1.75
CA TRP A 70 3.88 -4.89 -0.64
C TRP A 70 4.86 -6.04 -0.40
N VAL A 71 5.48 -6.60 -1.43
CA VAL A 71 6.56 -7.59 -1.25
C VAL A 71 7.76 -6.97 -0.54
N ILE A 72 8.18 -5.77 -0.95
CA ILE A 72 9.32 -5.07 -0.33
C ILE A 72 8.99 -4.75 1.14
N ARG A 73 7.79 -4.23 1.42
CA ARG A 73 7.32 -3.98 2.79
C ARG A 73 7.30 -5.26 3.63
N ASN A 74 6.81 -6.37 3.08
CA ASN A 74 6.84 -7.67 3.75
C ASN A 74 8.27 -8.10 4.14
N ARG A 75 9.26 -7.86 3.27
CA ARG A 75 10.66 -8.16 3.59
C ARG A 75 11.16 -7.32 4.76
N VAL A 76 10.89 -6.00 4.75
CA VAL A 76 11.25 -5.10 5.85
C VAL A 76 10.61 -5.58 7.16
N GLU A 77 9.30 -5.79 7.16
CA GLU A 77 8.56 -6.15 8.37
C GLU A 77 8.89 -7.56 8.90
N THR A 78 9.36 -8.47 8.04
CA THR A 78 9.84 -9.80 8.45
C THR A 78 11.35 -9.88 8.63
N LYS A 79 12.05 -8.75 8.51
CA LYS A 79 13.52 -8.64 8.61
C LYS A 79 14.26 -9.51 7.59
N TYR A 80 13.64 -9.80 6.46
CA TYR A 80 14.22 -10.60 5.40
C TYR A 80 15.26 -9.79 4.62
N ARG A 81 16.54 -10.06 4.91
CA ARG A 81 17.70 -9.39 4.28
C ARG A 81 17.74 -7.86 4.47
N GLY A 82 17.14 -7.38 5.56
CA GLY A 82 17.15 -5.95 5.90
C GLY A 82 16.01 -5.59 6.84
N THR A 83 16.20 -4.49 7.57
CA THR A 83 15.23 -3.89 8.49
C THR A 83 14.74 -2.52 8.03
N THR A 84 15.34 -2.00 6.96
CA THR A 84 14.95 -0.77 6.26
C THR A 84 14.70 -1.06 4.78
N TYR A 85 13.94 -0.22 4.11
CA TYR A 85 13.72 -0.31 2.66
C TYR A 85 15.04 -0.19 1.90
N GLN A 86 15.95 0.67 2.36
CA GLN A 86 17.31 0.77 1.84
C GLN A 86 18.05 -0.57 1.91
N GLU A 87 18.09 -1.21 3.09
CA GLU A 87 18.82 -2.47 3.29
C GLU A 87 18.25 -3.58 2.41
N VAL A 88 16.92 -3.73 2.37
CA VAL A 88 16.24 -4.76 1.56
C VAL A 88 16.56 -4.59 0.07
N LEU A 89 16.49 -3.35 -0.45
CA LEU A 89 16.70 -3.06 -1.87
C LEU A 89 18.16 -3.10 -2.31
N THR A 90 19.10 -2.98 -1.36
CA THR A 90 20.55 -3.05 -1.64
C THR A 90 21.16 -4.41 -1.30
N SER A 91 20.34 -5.35 -0.79
CA SER A 91 20.77 -6.73 -0.51
C SER A 91 21.19 -7.47 -1.78
N GLU A 92 22.21 -8.33 -1.67
CA GLU A 92 22.80 -9.00 -2.84
C GLU A 92 21.77 -9.83 -3.64
N LYS A 93 21.83 -9.66 -4.97
CA LYS A 93 21.07 -10.42 -5.99
C LYS A 93 19.57 -10.13 -5.96
N GLN A 94 19.15 -8.94 -5.54
CA GLN A 94 17.76 -8.50 -5.52
C GLN A 94 17.62 -7.15 -6.25
N PHE A 95 16.51 -6.91 -6.95
CA PHE A 95 16.20 -5.64 -7.63
C PHE A 95 17.32 -5.15 -8.57
N SER A 96 17.43 -5.80 -9.73
CA SER A 96 18.57 -5.66 -10.64
C SER A 96 18.84 -4.21 -11.07
N GLY A 97 17.80 -3.36 -11.18
CA GLY A 97 17.95 -1.95 -11.54
C GLY A 97 18.54 -1.05 -10.44
N LEU A 98 18.75 -1.56 -9.23
CA LEU A 98 19.39 -0.86 -8.10
C LEU A 98 20.75 -1.45 -7.71
N HIS A 99 21.27 -2.43 -8.46
CA HIS A 99 22.63 -2.93 -8.29
C HIS A 99 23.64 -2.00 -8.97
N ILE A 100 24.82 -1.78 -8.34
CA ILE A 100 25.87 -0.89 -8.87
C ILE A 100 26.36 -1.27 -10.28
N SER A 101 26.25 -2.55 -10.65
CA SER A 101 26.58 -3.07 -11.98
C SER A 101 25.53 -2.79 -13.04
N SER A 102 24.33 -2.33 -12.67
CA SER A 102 23.28 -1.96 -13.61
C SER A 102 23.61 -0.62 -14.29
N PRO A 103 23.48 -0.52 -15.63
CA PRO A 103 23.58 0.75 -16.34
C PRO A 103 22.56 1.80 -15.85
N GLN A 104 21.44 1.36 -15.26
CA GLN A 104 20.38 2.22 -14.76
C GLN A 104 20.61 2.69 -13.32
N TYR A 105 21.59 2.12 -12.61
CA TYR A 105 21.84 2.38 -11.18
C TYR A 105 21.91 3.86 -10.82
N LYS A 106 22.76 4.62 -11.53
CA LYS A 106 22.95 6.05 -11.26
C LYS A 106 21.66 6.84 -11.45
N ASN A 107 20.93 6.56 -12.53
CA ASN A 107 19.69 7.25 -12.87
C ASN A 107 18.58 6.92 -11.86
N ASN A 108 18.43 5.66 -11.47
CA ASN A 108 17.42 5.27 -10.49
C ASN A 108 17.73 5.81 -9.09
N ARG A 109 19.02 5.86 -8.71
CA ARG A 109 19.46 6.42 -7.42
C ARG A 109 19.34 7.94 -7.34
N SER A 110 19.42 8.65 -8.46
CA SER A 110 19.29 10.11 -8.48
C SER A 110 17.85 10.60 -8.36
N LEU A 111 16.86 9.75 -8.67
CA LEU A 111 15.45 10.12 -8.57
C LEU A 111 15.07 10.51 -7.13
N GLY A 112 14.47 11.68 -6.97
CA GLY A 112 14.06 12.32 -5.73
C GLY A 112 12.67 12.93 -5.81
N TYR A 113 12.21 13.56 -4.74
CA TYR A 113 10.89 14.21 -4.69
C TYR A 113 10.74 15.35 -5.72
N ASP A 114 11.85 15.98 -6.13
CA ASP A 114 11.85 17.11 -7.06
C ASP A 114 11.76 16.70 -8.54
N ASP A 115 11.84 15.41 -8.87
CA ASP A 115 11.74 14.85 -10.23
C ASP A 115 10.29 14.85 -10.77
N THR A 116 9.62 15.98 -10.63
CA THR A 116 8.19 16.17 -10.88
C THR A 116 7.78 16.06 -12.34
N LYS A 117 8.71 16.02 -13.31
CA LYS A 117 8.38 15.91 -14.74
C LYS A 117 8.11 14.46 -15.18
N ASN A 118 8.72 13.48 -14.53
CA ASN A 118 8.59 12.07 -14.89
C ASN A 118 7.27 11.48 -14.34
N LYS A 119 6.31 11.18 -15.22
CA LYS A 119 4.98 10.67 -14.83
C LYS A 119 5.08 9.34 -14.06
N ASP A 120 5.87 8.42 -14.57
CA ASP A 120 5.98 7.08 -13.99
C ASP A 120 6.73 7.12 -12.65
N TRP A 121 7.66 8.05 -12.48
CA TRP A 121 8.31 8.30 -11.20
C TRP A 121 7.33 8.88 -10.16
N ARG A 122 6.51 9.86 -10.54
CA ARG A 122 5.46 10.38 -9.64
C ARG A 122 4.49 9.28 -9.23
N LEU A 123 4.14 8.38 -10.15
CA LEU A 123 3.30 7.22 -9.86
C LEU A 123 3.97 6.28 -8.86
N ALA A 124 5.25 5.95 -9.06
CA ALA A 124 6.03 5.15 -8.12
C ALA A 124 6.11 5.78 -6.72
N LEU A 125 6.34 7.09 -6.63
CA LEU A 125 6.32 7.82 -5.36
C LEU A 125 4.95 7.77 -4.66
N ALA A 126 3.86 7.93 -5.43
CA ALA A 126 2.51 7.86 -4.89
C ALA A 126 2.20 6.46 -4.33
N VAL A 127 2.48 5.41 -5.10
CA VAL A 127 2.30 4.01 -4.66
C VAL A 127 3.18 3.67 -3.47
N ALA A 128 4.45 4.11 -3.46
CA ALA A 128 5.34 3.89 -2.33
C ALA A 128 4.82 4.56 -1.06
N LYS A 129 4.38 5.82 -1.15
CA LYS A 129 3.78 6.51 0.00
C LYS A 129 2.52 5.80 0.50
N GLU A 130 1.63 5.43 -0.42
CA GLU A 130 0.41 4.69 -0.09
C GLU A 130 0.73 3.40 0.67
N VAL A 131 1.60 2.55 0.12
CA VAL A 131 1.94 1.26 0.72
C VAL A 131 2.75 1.42 2.00
N TYR A 132 3.61 2.44 2.11
CA TYR A 132 4.34 2.69 3.35
C TYR A 132 3.40 3.02 4.52
N THR A 133 2.36 3.83 4.26
CA THR A 133 1.42 4.29 5.29
C THR A 133 0.18 3.41 5.45
N ALA A 134 -0.01 2.40 4.60
CA ALA A 134 -1.20 1.56 4.62
C ALA A 134 -1.31 0.74 5.92
N ASP A 135 -2.55 0.49 6.36
CA ASP A 135 -2.82 -0.49 7.40
C ASP A 135 -2.53 -1.92 6.90
N GLU A 136 -2.20 -2.84 7.82
CA GLU A 136 -1.93 -4.23 7.48
C GLU A 136 -3.12 -4.94 6.81
N SER A 137 -4.36 -4.49 7.07
CA SER A 137 -5.58 -4.99 6.43
C SER A 137 -5.66 -4.68 4.93
N GLY A 138 -4.89 -3.70 4.44
CA GLY A 138 -4.78 -3.38 3.02
C GLY A 138 -3.83 -4.30 2.23
N ARG A 139 -3.16 -5.25 2.91
CA ARG A 139 -2.17 -6.14 2.28
C ARG A 139 -2.87 -7.17 1.36
N PRO A 140 -2.46 -7.28 0.08
CA PRO A 140 -3.14 -8.15 -0.90
C PRO A 140 -2.79 -9.64 -0.77
N PHE A 141 -1.77 -9.98 0.03
CA PHE A 141 -1.31 -11.34 0.24
C PHE A 141 -0.68 -11.52 1.63
N PRO A 142 -0.47 -12.76 2.12
CA PRO A 142 0.17 -13.00 3.41
C PRO A 142 1.55 -12.33 3.50
N LYS A 143 1.93 -11.94 4.72
CA LYS A 143 3.24 -11.30 5.03
C LYS A 143 4.45 -12.18 4.66
N THR A 144 4.22 -13.47 4.48
CA THR A 144 5.19 -14.48 4.04
C THR A 144 5.42 -14.49 2.53
N VAL A 145 4.65 -13.74 1.73
CA VAL A 145 4.95 -13.49 0.32
C VAL A 145 6.06 -12.45 0.23
N ARG A 146 7.28 -12.94 -0.05
CA ARG A 146 8.51 -12.16 -0.06
C ARG A 146 9.29 -12.30 -1.36
N HIS A 147 8.83 -13.13 -2.29
CA HIS A 147 9.57 -13.48 -3.50
C HIS A 147 8.68 -13.30 -4.71
N PHE A 148 9.27 -12.73 -5.75
CA PHE A 148 8.65 -12.65 -7.07
C PHE A 148 9.74 -12.70 -8.13
N TYR A 149 9.35 -13.06 -9.35
CA TYR A 149 10.17 -12.84 -10.54
C TYR A 149 9.26 -12.60 -11.74
N SER A 150 9.85 -12.18 -12.86
CA SER A 150 9.12 -11.93 -14.11
C SER A 150 9.44 -12.99 -15.17
N PRO A 151 8.58 -14.00 -15.38
CA PRO A 151 8.74 -14.97 -16.47
C PRO A 151 8.70 -14.33 -17.87
N ALA A 152 8.08 -13.16 -18.01
CA ALA A 152 8.05 -12.42 -19.27
C ALA A 152 9.43 -11.83 -19.66
N LEU A 153 10.30 -11.59 -18.68
CA LEU A 153 11.63 -10.99 -18.89
C LEU A 153 12.78 -12.01 -18.89
N THR A 154 12.52 -13.25 -18.46
CA THR A 154 13.54 -14.31 -18.44
C THR A 154 12.91 -15.68 -18.66
N ASP A 155 13.58 -16.50 -19.47
CA ASP A 155 13.23 -17.91 -19.64
C ASP A 155 13.75 -18.79 -18.49
N ALA A 156 14.69 -18.28 -17.68
CA ALA A 156 15.27 -19.00 -16.57
C ALA A 156 14.45 -18.80 -15.30
N THR A 157 13.70 -19.84 -14.90
CA THR A 157 13.08 -19.91 -13.58
C THR A 157 14.16 -19.95 -12.49
N PRO A 158 14.12 -19.02 -11.51
CA PRO A 158 15.04 -19.03 -10.38
C PRO A 158 14.98 -20.37 -9.63
N GLU A 159 16.11 -20.83 -9.11
CA GLU A 159 16.21 -22.13 -8.42
C GLU A 159 15.19 -22.28 -7.29
N TRP A 160 15.02 -21.23 -6.47
CA TRP A 160 14.04 -21.19 -5.38
C TRP A 160 12.58 -21.26 -5.83
N ALA A 161 12.29 -21.12 -7.13
CA ALA A 161 10.92 -21.12 -7.68
C ALA A 161 10.57 -22.40 -8.45
N ARG A 162 11.54 -23.28 -8.75
CA ARG A 162 11.36 -24.38 -9.72
C ARG A 162 10.36 -25.44 -9.30
N GLU A 163 10.28 -25.72 -8.01
CA GLU A 163 9.42 -26.78 -7.44
C GLU A 163 8.26 -26.21 -6.63
N GLU A 164 8.08 -24.88 -6.68
CA GLU A 164 7.15 -24.16 -5.84
C GLU A 164 5.89 -23.76 -6.62
N ASN A 165 4.75 -23.77 -5.94
CA ASN A 165 3.51 -23.28 -6.53
C ASN A 165 3.39 -21.77 -6.33
N PRO A 166 3.11 -20.99 -7.40
CA PRO A 166 2.79 -19.58 -7.27
C PRO A 166 1.61 -19.34 -6.32
N TYR A 167 1.73 -18.32 -5.48
CA TYR A 167 0.61 -17.81 -4.69
C TYR A 167 -0.35 -16.98 -5.56
N GLN A 168 0.22 -16.10 -6.37
CA GLN A 168 -0.51 -15.19 -7.26
C GLN A 168 0.36 -14.89 -8.49
N ASN A 169 -0.28 -14.55 -9.61
CA ASN A 169 0.40 -14.00 -10.77
C ASN A 169 -0.35 -12.79 -11.35
N ILE A 170 0.37 -12.00 -12.15
CA ILE A 170 -0.18 -10.95 -13.01
C ILE A 170 0.07 -11.43 -14.43
N ALA A 171 -0.99 -11.68 -15.18
CA ALA A 171 -0.93 -12.10 -16.57
C ALA A 171 -1.83 -11.21 -17.42
N TYR A 172 -1.35 -10.86 -18.61
CA TYR A 172 -2.12 -10.14 -19.61
C TYR A 172 -2.48 -11.11 -20.74
N LEU A 173 -3.67 -10.95 -21.31
CA LEU A 173 -4.16 -11.81 -22.40
C LEU A 173 -3.24 -11.80 -23.63
N GLU A 174 -2.45 -10.74 -23.77
CA GLU A 174 -1.56 -10.49 -24.91
C GLU A 174 -0.18 -11.16 -24.75
N THR A 175 0.15 -11.68 -23.57
CA THR A 175 1.48 -12.24 -23.29
C THR A 175 1.43 -13.75 -22.99
N PRO A 176 2.30 -14.56 -23.61
CA PRO A 176 2.28 -16.02 -23.43
C PRO A 176 2.72 -16.47 -22.03
N LYS A 177 3.38 -15.57 -21.29
CA LYS A 177 3.86 -15.81 -19.92
C LYS A 177 3.32 -14.73 -18.99
N PRO A 178 3.09 -15.04 -17.70
CA PRO A 178 2.80 -14.02 -16.71
C PRO A 178 3.91 -12.98 -16.63
N HIS A 179 3.54 -11.72 -16.42
CA HIS A 179 4.48 -10.63 -16.19
C HIS A 179 5.16 -10.73 -14.84
N PHE A 180 4.41 -11.09 -13.79
CA PHE A 180 4.96 -11.32 -12.46
C PHE A 180 4.31 -12.52 -11.81
N VAL A 181 5.10 -13.26 -11.04
CA VAL A 181 4.67 -14.41 -10.27
C VAL A 181 5.19 -14.25 -8.85
N PHE A 182 4.30 -14.38 -7.87
CA PHE A 182 4.55 -14.16 -6.45
C PHE A 182 4.50 -15.47 -5.68
N TYR A 183 5.42 -15.66 -4.75
CA TYR A 183 5.60 -16.92 -4.01
C TYR A 183 5.52 -16.70 -2.51
N ASN A 184 4.86 -17.64 -1.84
CA ASN A 184 4.62 -17.62 -0.41
C ASN A 184 5.61 -18.52 0.33
N ALA A 185 6.14 -18.07 1.47
CA ALA A 185 6.91 -18.87 2.42
C ALA A 185 8.22 -19.48 1.90
N ILE A 186 8.80 -18.92 0.82
CA ILE A 186 10.15 -19.24 0.38
C ILE A 186 11.17 -18.75 1.42
N GLN A 187 12.14 -19.60 1.75
CA GLN A 187 13.21 -19.31 2.72
C GLN A 187 14.34 -18.48 2.08
#